data_AF-A0A536BNF5-F1
#
_entry.id   AF-A0A536BNF5-F1
#
_cell.length_a   1.000
_cell.length_b   1.000
_cell.length_c   1.000
_cell.angle_alpha   90.00
_cell.angle_beta   90.00
_cell.angle_gamma   90.00
#
_symmetry.space_group_name_H-M   'P 1'
#
loop_
_entity.id
_entity.type
_entity.pdbx_description
1 polymer ?
#
loop_
_entity_poly.entity_id
_entity_poly.type
_entity_poly.pdbx_seq_one_letter_code
_entity_poly.pdbx_strand_id
1 'polypeptide(L)'
;MAHHRVELRFAGDVPVGAFAALPGVSDVSTDDHVLRLRVSGAITPVVREAARYELLDFVSREPSLEETFLAEYGHAAGEAA
;
A
#
# COMPACT_ATOMS: atom_id res chain seq x y z
N MET A 1 -2.41 14.53 4.69
CA MET A 1 -2.28 14.19 3.24
C MET A 1 -2.89 12.81 3.05
N ALA A 2 -3.63 12.55 1.98
CA ALA A 2 -4.25 11.24 1.77
C ALA A 2 -3.17 10.19 1.47
N HIS A 3 -3.17 9.10 2.24
CA HIS A 3 -2.33 7.94 2.03
C HIS A 3 -3.23 6.84 1.46
N HIS A 4 -2.99 6.31 0.28
CA HIS A 4 -3.77 5.16 -0.23
C HIS A 4 -3.05 3.87 0.15
N ARG A 5 -3.79 2.86 0.62
CA ARG A 5 -3.28 1.49 0.68
C ARG A 5 -3.64 0.83 -0.64
N VAL A 6 -2.63 0.30 -1.32
CA VAL A 6 -2.75 -0.31 -2.64
C VAL A 6 -2.32 -1.76 -2.55
N GLU A 7 -3.14 -2.63 -3.12
CA GLU A 7 -2.85 -4.04 -3.32
C GLU A 7 -2.90 -4.35 -4.82
N LEU A 8 -1.84 -5.01 -5.31
CA LEU A 8 -1.66 -5.36 -6.71
C LEU A 8 -1.40 -6.86 -6.78
N ARG A 9 -2.15 -7.59 -7.59
CA ARG A 9 -1.93 -9.02 -7.84
C ARG A 9 -1.34 -9.22 -9.21
N PHE A 10 -0.24 -9.95 -9.31
CA PHE A 10 0.44 -10.24 -10.58
C PHE A 10 0.33 -11.71 -10.95
N ALA A 11 0.52 -12.04 -12.23
CA ALA A 11 0.59 -13.43 -12.70
C ALA A 11 1.88 -14.16 -12.30
N GLY A 12 2.88 -13.41 -11.85
CA GLY A 12 4.15 -13.94 -11.36
C GLY A 12 4.91 -12.91 -10.52
N ASP A 13 6.16 -13.21 -10.21
CA ASP A 13 6.97 -12.37 -9.35
C ASP A 13 7.30 -11.02 -9.97
N VAL A 14 7.30 -9.99 -9.12
CA VAL A 14 7.67 -8.62 -9.50
C VAL A 14 8.81 -8.10 -8.62
N PRO A 15 9.72 -7.28 -9.17
CA PRO A 15 10.83 -6.74 -8.41
C PRO A 15 10.35 -5.66 -7.43
N VAL A 16 10.26 -6.01 -6.14
CA VAL A 16 9.84 -5.10 -5.05
C VAL A 16 10.63 -3.78 -5.07
N GLY A 17 11.93 -3.83 -5.36
CA GLY A 17 12.79 -2.65 -5.43
C GLY A 17 12.37 -1.63 -6.49
N ALA A 18 11.74 -2.05 -7.59
CA ALA A 18 11.24 -1.14 -8.62
C ALA A 18 10.09 -0.28 -8.10
N PHE A 19 9.22 -0.86 -7.26
CA PHE A 19 8.10 -0.15 -6.65
C PHE A 19 8.53 0.69 -5.45
N ALA A 20 9.45 0.18 -4.62
CA ALA A 20 9.97 0.89 -3.45
C ALA A 20 10.76 2.16 -3.81
N ALA A 21 11.30 2.23 -5.03
CA ALA A 21 12.01 3.41 -5.53
C ALA A 21 11.06 4.52 -6.05
N LEU A 22 9.76 4.25 -6.17
CA LEU A 22 8.81 5.23 -6.71
C LEU A 22 8.54 6.37 -5.71
N PRO A 23 8.41 7.61 -6.20
CA PRO A 23 8.13 8.76 -5.34
C PRO A 23 6.78 8.61 -4.64
N GLY A 24 6.77 8.84 -3.33
CA GLY A 24 5.57 8.75 -2.51
C GLY A 24 5.16 7.32 -2.14
N VAL A 25 5.92 6.29 -2.53
CA VAL A 25 5.67 4.90 -2.15
C VAL A 25 6.38 4.56 -0.84
N SER A 26 5.72 3.78 0.02
CA SER A 26 6.22 3.31 1.32
C SER A 26 5.55 2.00 1.72
N ASP A 27 6.02 1.37 2.79
CA ASP A 27 5.42 0.13 3.36
C ASP A 27 5.22 -0.97 2.31
N VAL A 28 6.25 -1.20 1.47
CA VAL A 28 6.19 -2.14 0.36
C VAL A 28 6.51 -3.55 0.87
N SER A 29 5.59 -4.47 0.66
CA SER A 29 5.77 -5.90 0.94
C SER A 29 5.18 -6.74 -0.17
N THR A 30 5.74 -7.93 -0.37
CA THR A 30 5.21 -8.90 -1.34
C THR A 30 5.02 -10.26 -0.68
N ASP A 31 3.92 -10.92 -1.03
CA ASP A 31 3.55 -12.25 -0.57
C ASP A 31 2.72 -12.91 -1.66
N ASP A 32 3.11 -14.11 -2.12
CA ASP A 32 2.41 -14.90 -3.15
C ASP A 32 1.91 -14.09 -4.37
N HIS A 33 2.83 -13.36 -5.03
CA HIS A 33 2.55 -12.48 -6.18
C HIS A 33 1.58 -11.31 -5.89
N VAL A 34 1.27 -11.05 -4.62
CA VAL A 34 0.53 -9.88 -4.17
C VAL A 34 1.51 -8.86 -3.62
N LEU A 35 1.53 -7.67 -4.21
CA LEU A 35 2.31 -6.52 -3.77
C LEU A 35 1.40 -5.57 -2.98
N ARG A 36 1.77 -5.27 -1.74
CA ARG A 36 1.08 -4.30 -0.88
C ARG A 36 1.99 -3.11 -0.65
N LEU A 37 1.44 -1.91 -0.80
CA LEU A 37 2.18 -0.67 -0.62
C LEU A 37 1.27 0.48 -0.18
N ARG A 38 1.87 1.53 0.37
CA ARG A 38 1.22 2.81 0.63
C ARG A 38 1.69 3.85 -0.36
N VAL A 39 0.75 4.65 -0.87
CA VAL A 39 1.02 5.76 -1.80
C VAL A 39 0.60 7.07 -1.16
N SER A 40 1.51 8.04 -1.15
CA SER A 40 1.23 9.43 -0.76
C SER A 40 1.29 10.30 -1.99
N GLY A 41 0.21 11.03 -2.27
CA GLY A 41 0.10 11.85 -3.49
C GLY A 41 -0.39 11.05 -4.70
N ALA A 42 0.14 11.35 -5.88
CA ALA A 42 -0.37 10.80 -7.13
C ALA A 42 -0.01 9.32 -7.32
N ILE A 43 -1.00 8.48 -7.62
CA ILE A 43 -0.83 7.03 -7.85
C ILE A 43 -0.27 6.68 -9.24
N THR A 44 -0.23 7.64 -10.17
CA THR A 44 0.19 7.42 -11.56
C THR A 44 1.54 6.71 -11.72
N PRO A 45 2.61 7.01 -10.94
CA PRO A 45 3.89 6.29 -11.05
C PRO A 45 3.74 4.79 -10.77
N VAL A 46 2.95 4.42 -9.76
CA VAL A 46 2.68 3.02 -9.40
C VAL A 46 1.95 2.30 -10.53
N VAL A 47 0.91 2.92 -11.09
CA VAL A 47 0.15 2.34 -12.21
C VAL A 47 1.04 2.12 -13.43
N ARG A 48 1.92 3.07 -13.74
CA ARG A 48 2.85 2.96 -14.87
C ARG A 48 3.87 1.85 -14.68
N GLU A 49 4.40 1.69 -13.46
CA GLU A 49 5.35 0.60 -13.17
C GLU A 49 4.65 -0.76 -13.20
N ALA A 50 3.46 -0.87 -12.58
CA ALA A 50 2.66 -2.10 -12.58
C ALA A 50 2.29 -2.57 -14.00
N ALA A 51 2.01 -1.63 -14.91
CA ALA A 51 1.67 -1.93 -16.31
C ALA A 51 2.81 -2.55 -17.13
N ARG A 52 4.04 -2.60 -16.60
CA ARG A 52 5.16 -3.33 -17.22
C ARG A 52 5.09 -4.84 -16.99
N TYR A 53 4.22 -5.28 -16.10
CA TYR A 53 4.02 -6.67 -15.70
C TYR A 53 2.59 -7.12 -16.00
N GLU A 54 2.34 -8.42 -15.92
CA GLU A 54 1.00 -8.98 -16.07
C GLU A 54 0.21 -8.80 -14.77
N LEU A 55 -0.43 -7.62 -14.63
CA LEU A 55 -1.28 -7.26 -13.51
C LEU A 55 -2.67 -7.91 -13.65
N LEU A 56 -3.06 -8.70 -12.66
CA LEU A 56 -4.31 -9.45 -12.62
C LEU A 56 -5.40 -8.81 -11.77
N ASP A 57 -5.03 -8.03 -10.75
CA ASP A 57 -5.98 -7.30 -9.89
C ASP A 57 -5.35 -6.04 -9.31
N PHE A 58 -6.18 -5.03 -9.06
CA PHE A 58 -5.79 -3.74 -8.52
C PHE A 58 -6.86 -3.26 -7.53
N VAL A 59 -6.48 -3.12 -6.27
CA VAL A 59 -7.35 -2.58 -5.22
C VAL A 59 -6.67 -1.37 -4.59
N SER A 60 -7.34 -0.22 -4.62
CA SER A 60 -6.92 0.98 -3.89
C SER A 60 -8.00 1.35 -2.89
N ARG A 61 -7.59 1.58 -1.65
CA ARG A 61 -8.49 1.99 -0.56
C ARG A 61 -7.91 3.23 0.11
N GLU A 62 -8.77 4.20 0.39
CA GLU A 62 -8.45 5.21 1.38
C GLU A 62 -8.53 4.56 2.77
N PRO A 63 -7.54 4.75 3.66
CA PRO A 63 -7.57 4.28 5.02
C PRO A 63 -8.78 4.91 5.69
N SER A 64 -9.51 4.11 6.45
CA SER A 64 -10.69 4.62 7.12
C SER A 64 -10.27 5.65 8.17
N LEU A 65 -11.17 6.59 8.48
CA LEU A 65 -10.99 7.49 9.62
C LEU A 65 -10.82 6.70 10.92
N GLU A 66 -11.44 5.52 11.02
CA GLU A 66 -11.31 4.62 12.17
C GLU A 66 -9.92 3.99 12.28
N GLU A 67 -9.32 3.50 11.18
CA GLU A 67 -7.93 3.00 11.17
C GLU A 67 -6.94 4.12 11.53
N THR A 68 -7.18 5.33 11.03
CA THR A 68 -6.36 6.50 11.36
C THR A 68 -6.53 6.88 12.84
N PHE A 69 -7.76 6.88 13.35
CA PHE A 69 -8.06 7.17 14.74
C PHE A 69 -7.46 6.11 15.68
N LEU A 70 -7.55 4.83 15.34
CA LEU A 70 -7.02 3.75 16.16
C LEU A 70 -5.48 3.73 16.18
N ALA A 71 -4.83 4.04 15.05
CA ALA A 71 -3.37 4.18 15.00
C ALA A 71 -2.85 5.32 15.90
N GLU A 72 -3.61 6.42 16.02
CA GLU A 72 -3.23 7.59 16.81
C GLU A 72 -3.69 7.54 18.28
N TYR A 73 -4.78 6.83 18.60
CA TYR A 73 -5.42 6.84 19.94
C TYR A 73 -5.60 5.46 20.59
N GLY A 74 -5.31 4.36 19.89
CA GLY A 74 -5.58 2.99 20.33
C GLY A 74 -4.76 2.50 21.54
N HIS A 75 -3.79 3.27 22.02
CA HIS A 75 -2.97 2.90 23.19
C HIS A 75 -3.52 3.39 24.54
N ALA A 76 -4.60 4.18 24.58
CA ALA A 76 -5.10 4.75 25.85
C ALA A 76 -5.99 3.81 26.70
N ALA A 77 -6.40 2.64 26.18
CA ALA A 77 -7.36 1.76 26.86
C ALA A 77 -6.75 0.53 27.57
N GLY A 78 -5.41 0.43 27.63
CA GLY A 78 -4.70 -0.73 28.20
C GLY A 78 -4.16 -0.57 29.62
N GLU A 79 -4.10 0.65 30.16
CA GLU A 79 -3.57 0.93 31.51
C GLU A 79 -4.69 1.39 32.45
N ALA A 80 -5.66 0.52 32.70
CA ALA A 80 -6.59 0.64 33.83
C ALA A 80 -7.14 -0.75 34.20
N ALA A 81 -6.30 -1.59 34.79
CA ALA A 81 -6.70 -2.79 35.52
C ALA A 81 -5.83 -2.95 36.76
#